data_AF-A0A944AFX7-F1
#
_entry.id   AF-A0A944AFX7-F1
#
_cell.length_a   1.000
_cell.length_b   1.000
_cell.length_c   1.000
_cell.angle_alpha   90.00
_cell.angle_beta   90.00
_cell.angle_gamma   90.00
#
_symmetry.space_group_name_H-M   'P 1'
#
loop_
_entity.id
_entity.type
_entity.pdbx_description
1 polymer ?
#
loop_
_entity_poly.entity_id
_entity_poly.type
_entity_poly.pdbx_seq_one_letter_code
_entity_poly.pdbx_strand_id
1 'polypeptide(L)'
;MKKYISIILSCAAVFFAASCQKVPVCNQGQGYLSLGELRLSVDEEVETKAVAAGGNYIISVKNASGDEVLHKTYSEVISSGDKISLPAGEYTLEARSAESVPVAAFEQPVYGTSKAFAIEAGKTTTVGELVCTLLQCKVTVAYSDEFLATVTGAGSTKVSVTSGYPLEYALNADASYDQSAGYFAVSGSTMEVVFSGNIDGKSVKQTKVFSGIAAKQWRQVRFVLKKNEQGNATFDIEIQDLISDAPINNDLSAAEDVIGDDPDAPKGDGGITLVPDYEAGCDAEIADLTNILIVPVETRDMSIKFKATVPGGVKKFTVNITSTNNAFVNAIAAADATNLDLINPTEDNAIIFTVVPFPHGSELLGQTSIDFELSAAQDAIIAYPGVHTFTMKITDQNGCSKEIPVVMTVE
;
A
#
# COMPACT_ATOMS: atom_id res chain seq x y z
N MET A 1 -74.78 46.18 42.45
CA MET A 1 -75.99 46.20 41.58
C MET A 1 -75.68 45.42 40.31
N LYS A 2 -76.57 44.49 39.88
CA LYS A 2 -76.83 44.02 38.48
C LYS A 2 -75.62 43.54 37.63
N LYS A 3 -75.65 42.53 36.77
CA LYS A 3 -76.56 41.42 36.37
C LYS A 3 -75.68 40.58 35.39
N TYR A 4 -75.84 39.28 35.10
CA TYR A 4 -76.62 38.13 35.61
C TYR A 4 -76.26 36.91 34.70
N ILE A 5 -76.57 35.67 35.10
CA ILE A 5 -77.02 34.55 34.19
C ILE A 5 -75.93 33.93 33.25
N SER A 6 -75.81 32.62 33.01
CA SER A 6 -76.57 31.46 33.52
C SER A 6 -75.99 30.08 33.11
N ILE A 7 -76.49 29.04 33.80
CA ILE A 7 -76.90 27.70 33.29
C ILE A 7 -75.82 26.69 32.83
N ILE A 8 -75.90 25.54 33.52
CA ILE A 8 -75.35 24.22 33.21
C ILE A 8 -76.07 23.61 31.99
N LEU A 9 -75.34 23.01 31.04
CA LEU A 9 -75.87 21.86 30.29
C LEU A 9 -74.76 20.90 29.84
N SER A 10 -75.07 19.61 29.97
CA SER A 10 -74.25 18.44 29.61
C SER A 10 -74.05 18.27 28.11
N CYS A 11 -72.92 17.67 27.68
CA CYS A 11 -72.91 16.37 26.98
C CYS A 11 -71.50 15.88 26.57
N ALA A 12 -71.41 14.54 26.45
CA ALA A 12 -70.55 13.79 25.51
C ALA A 12 -69.02 13.93 25.55
N ALA A 13 -68.43 12.93 26.23
CA ALA A 13 -67.17 12.24 25.93
C ALA A 13 -66.50 12.47 24.55
N VAL A 14 -65.19 12.77 24.60
CA VAL A 14 -64.17 11.98 23.87
C VAL A 14 -62.97 11.74 24.80
N PHE A 15 -62.78 10.50 25.25
CA PHE A 15 -61.50 10.06 25.80
C PHE A 15 -60.55 9.80 24.62
N PHE A 16 -59.76 10.80 24.22
CA PHE A 16 -58.45 10.50 23.65
C PHE A 16 -57.45 10.43 24.80
N ALA A 17 -57.34 9.23 25.36
CA ALA A 17 -56.13 8.87 26.08
C ALA A 17 -54.99 8.87 25.05
N ALA A 18 -54.33 10.03 24.93
CA ALA A 18 -52.99 10.11 24.37
C ALA A 18 -52.08 9.31 25.31
N SER A 19 -52.07 8.00 25.12
CA SER A 19 -51.02 7.14 25.64
C SER A 19 -49.73 7.74 25.15
N CYS A 20 -48.95 8.33 26.06
CA CYS A 20 -47.52 8.38 25.87
C CYS A 20 -47.08 6.92 25.80
N GLN A 21 -47.10 6.36 24.60
CA GLN A 21 -46.17 5.32 24.23
C GLN A 21 -44.81 5.91 24.54
N LYS A 22 -44.30 5.56 25.72
CA LYS A 22 -42.86 5.40 25.89
C LYS A 22 -42.48 4.48 24.73
N VAL A 23 -41.91 5.08 23.69
CA VAL A 23 -41.07 4.33 22.77
C VAL A 23 -40.18 3.49 23.68
N PRO A 24 -40.20 2.16 23.59
CA PRO A 24 -39.28 1.36 24.35
C PRO A 24 -37.90 1.73 23.80
N VAL A 25 -37.23 2.65 24.50
CA VAL A 25 -35.78 2.70 24.50
C VAL A 25 -35.40 1.32 24.96
N CYS A 26 -35.09 0.44 24.01
CA CYS A 26 -34.53 -0.86 24.30
C CYS A 26 -33.36 -0.57 25.23
N ASN A 27 -33.33 -1.21 26.40
CA ASN A 27 -32.19 -1.12 27.30
C ASN A 27 -31.01 -1.78 26.59
N GLN A 28 -30.33 -1.03 25.73
CA GLN A 28 -28.97 -1.29 25.29
C GLN A 28 -28.14 -1.20 26.55
N GLY A 29 -27.98 -2.35 27.22
CA GLY A 29 -27.36 -2.41 28.54
C GLY A 29 -25.96 -1.81 28.45
N GLN A 30 -25.56 -1.07 29.48
CA GLN A 30 -24.24 -0.46 29.52
C GLN A 30 -23.17 -1.55 29.54
N GLY A 31 -22.17 -1.43 28.67
CA GLY A 31 -20.92 -2.15 28.74
C GLY A 31 -19.77 -1.21 29.08
N TYR A 32 -18.55 -1.74 29.11
CA TYR A 32 -17.36 -0.99 29.48
C TYR A 32 -16.27 -1.11 28.42
N LEU A 33 -15.73 0.02 27.97
CA LEU A 33 -14.47 0.06 27.23
C LEU A 33 -13.31 0.20 28.22
N SER A 34 -12.32 -0.68 28.16
CA SER A 34 -11.08 -0.55 28.92
C SER A 34 -9.90 -0.29 27.98
N LEU A 35 -9.21 0.82 28.23
CA LEU A 35 -8.04 1.26 27.47
C LEU A 35 -6.73 1.16 28.28
N GLY A 36 -6.77 0.61 29.49
CA GLY A 36 -5.56 0.42 30.33
C GLY A 36 -4.57 -0.61 29.77
N GLU A 37 -5.02 -1.47 28.85
CA GLU A 37 -4.18 -2.42 28.10
C GLU A 37 -3.92 -1.97 26.64
N LEU A 38 -4.35 -0.75 26.27
CA LEU A 38 -4.11 -0.20 24.94
C LEU A 38 -2.59 -0.02 24.75
N ARG A 39 -2.04 -0.66 23.73
CA ARG A 39 -0.67 -0.41 23.27
C ARG A 39 -0.71 0.26 21.91
N LEU A 40 -0.09 1.42 21.82
CA LEU A 40 0.04 2.15 20.58
C LEU A 40 1.51 2.14 20.15
N SER A 41 1.75 1.69 18.91
CA SER A 41 3.05 1.72 18.25
C SER A 41 2.95 2.42 16.90
N VAL A 42 4.08 2.82 16.33
CA VAL A 42 4.17 3.57 15.07
C VAL A 42 5.13 2.85 14.14
N ASP A 43 4.64 2.56 12.94
CA ASP A 43 5.39 2.05 11.81
C ASP A 43 6.00 3.25 11.07
N GLU A 44 7.03 3.84 11.68
CA GLU A 44 7.94 4.79 11.02
C GLU A 44 9.01 3.94 10.31
N GLU A 45 9.28 4.23 9.03
CA GLU A 45 9.99 3.35 8.06
C GLU A 45 11.51 3.18 8.32
N VAL A 46 11.95 3.08 9.57
CA VAL A 46 13.36 3.06 10.01
C VAL A 46 13.72 1.85 10.89
N GLU A 47 12.77 1.17 11.52
CA GLU A 47 13.05 -0.07 12.28
C GLU A 47 12.08 -1.20 11.93
N THR A 48 12.57 -2.44 11.93
CA THR A 48 11.79 -3.67 11.65
C THR A 48 10.79 -4.04 12.77
N LYS A 49 10.43 -3.07 13.61
CA LYS A 49 9.40 -3.14 14.67
C LYS A 49 8.78 -1.76 14.83
N ALA A 50 7.46 -1.71 14.95
CA ALA A 50 6.77 -0.47 15.27
C ALA A 50 7.22 0.08 16.64
N VAL A 51 7.70 1.31 16.67
CA VAL A 51 8.24 1.98 17.87
C VAL A 51 7.09 2.43 18.76
N ALA A 52 7.26 2.47 20.09
CA ALA A 52 6.20 2.92 21.00
C ALA A 52 5.76 4.36 20.67
N ALA A 53 4.46 4.59 20.48
CA ALA A 53 3.94 5.88 20.06
C ALA A 53 4.08 6.95 21.16
N GLY A 54 4.35 8.18 20.73
CA GLY A 54 4.41 9.33 21.63
C GLY A 54 3.12 9.53 22.42
N GLY A 55 3.22 9.93 23.68
CA GLY A 55 2.07 10.15 24.55
C GLY A 55 1.11 11.26 24.08
N ASN A 56 1.54 12.07 23.11
CA ASN A 56 0.76 13.12 22.45
C ASN A 56 -0.18 12.62 21.35
N TYR A 57 -0.12 11.34 20.95
CA TYR A 57 -1.08 10.77 20.01
C TYR A 57 -2.51 10.93 20.54
N ILE A 58 -3.45 11.26 19.67
CA ILE A 58 -4.85 11.53 20.00
C ILE A 58 -5.63 10.22 19.81
N ILE A 59 -6.36 9.82 20.85
CA ILE A 59 -7.29 8.69 20.86
C ILE A 59 -8.72 9.26 20.83
N SER A 60 -9.39 9.04 19.71
CA SER A 60 -10.82 9.34 19.52
C SER A 60 -11.62 8.03 19.51
N VAL A 61 -12.77 8.00 20.17
CA VAL A 61 -13.74 6.89 20.06
C VAL A 61 -15.06 7.46 19.56
N LYS A 62 -15.57 6.90 18.47
CA LYS A 62 -16.82 7.32 17.82
C LYS A 62 -17.86 6.21 17.87
N ASN A 63 -19.12 6.59 18.06
CA ASN A 63 -20.25 5.67 17.96
C ASN A 63 -20.62 5.38 16.49
N ALA A 64 -21.57 4.47 16.25
CA ALA A 64 -22.09 4.15 14.92
C ALA A 64 -22.72 5.35 14.15
N SER A 65 -23.09 6.44 14.81
CA SER A 65 -23.57 7.69 14.18
C SER A 65 -22.43 8.61 13.74
N GLY A 66 -21.18 8.33 14.16
CA GLY A 66 -20.02 9.19 14.00
C GLY A 66 -19.80 10.20 15.13
N ASP A 67 -20.66 10.22 16.16
CA ASP A 67 -20.47 11.12 17.31
C ASP A 67 -19.30 10.65 18.16
N GLU A 68 -18.44 11.59 18.54
CA GLU A 68 -17.29 11.36 19.40
C GLU A 68 -17.72 11.23 20.88
N VAL A 69 -17.41 10.08 21.48
CA VAL A 69 -17.70 9.76 22.88
C VAL A 69 -16.45 9.77 23.77
N LEU A 70 -15.26 9.85 23.17
CA LEU A 70 -13.99 10.08 23.83
C LEU A 70 -13.07 10.84 22.87
N HIS A 71 -12.37 11.87 23.37
CA HIS A 71 -11.24 12.52 22.71
C HIS A 71 -10.21 12.88 23.77
N LYS A 72 -9.05 12.23 23.75
CA LYS A 72 -7.97 12.43 24.74
C LYS A 72 -6.61 12.12 24.13
N THR A 73 -5.54 12.64 24.72
CA THR A 73 -4.19 12.14 24.40
C THR A 73 -3.97 10.73 24.94
N TYR A 74 -3.09 9.97 24.30
CA TYR A 74 -2.72 8.62 24.69
C TYR A 74 -2.14 8.59 26.11
N SER A 75 -1.35 9.60 26.48
CA SER A 75 -0.90 9.86 27.86
C SER A 75 -2.06 9.93 28.86
N GLU A 76 -3.12 10.68 28.57
CA GLU A 76 -4.27 10.79 29.47
C GLU A 76 -5.08 9.49 29.55
N VAL A 77 -5.18 8.76 28.43
CA VAL A 77 -5.83 7.45 28.38
C VAL A 77 -5.10 6.45 29.29
N ILE A 78 -3.80 6.25 29.09
CA ILE A 78 -3.01 5.30 29.90
C ILE A 78 -2.89 5.73 31.36
N SER A 79 -2.83 7.05 31.64
CA SER A 79 -2.76 7.57 33.01
C SER A 79 -4.08 7.47 33.77
N SER A 80 -5.22 7.51 33.07
CA SER A 80 -6.53 7.34 33.72
C SER A 80 -6.78 5.90 34.16
N GLY A 81 -6.35 4.90 33.37
CA GLY A 81 -6.60 3.47 33.64
C GLY A 81 -8.08 3.07 33.69
N ASP A 82 -8.98 4.01 33.41
CA ASP A 82 -10.41 3.89 33.71
C ASP A 82 -11.17 3.02 32.72
N LYS A 83 -12.28 2.46 33.21
CA LYS A 83 -13.31 1.83 32.37
C LYS A 83 -14.36 2.86 31.98
N ILE A 84 -14.51 3.12 30.69
CA ILE A 84 -15.51 4.05 30.16
C ILE A 84 -16.83 3.29 29.99
N SER A 85 -17.89 3.70 30.69
CA SER A 85 -19.23 3.15 30.48
C SER A 85 -19.79 3.66 29.16
N LEU A 86 -20.14 2.73 28.26
CA LEU A 86 -20.75 3.05 26.97
C LEU A 86 -22.02 2.19 26.78
N PRO A 87 -23.06 2.70 26.10
CA PRO A 87 -24.17 1.88 25.63
C PRO A 87 -23.69 0.68 24.81
N ALA A 88 -24.42 -0.44 24.84
CA ALA A 88 -24.18 -1.52 23.90
C ALA A 88 -24.41 -1.05 22.44
N GLY A 89 -23.49 -1.42 21.54
CA GLY A 89 -23.48 -0.98 20.15
C GLY A 89 -22.09 -1.04 19.52
N GLU A 90 -22.02 -0.63 18.25
CA GLU A 90 -20.78 -0.56 17.47
C GLU A 90 -20.05 0.77 17.66
N TYR A 91 -18.72 0.70 17.75
CA TYR A 91 -17.82 1.82 17.95
C TYR A 91 -16.57 1.68 17.08
N THR A 92 -15.90 2.80 16.84
CA THR A 92 -14.60 2.85 16.17
C THR A 92 -13.63 3.66 17.03
N LEU A 93 -12.45 3.10 17.31
CA LEU A 93 -11.34 3.83 17.92
C LEU A 93 -10.38 4.26 16.82
N GLU A 94 -10.12 5.57 16.74
CA GLU A 94 -9.12 6.18 15.88
C GLU A 94 -7.95 6.67 16.73
N ALA A 95 -6.71 6.33 16.33
CA ALA A 95 -5.51 6.91 16.92
C ALA A 95 -4.76 7.71 15.85
N ARG A 96 -4.31 8.94 16.16
CA ARG A 96 -3.58 9.81 15.20
C ARG A 96 -2.47 10.62 15.87
N SER A 97 -1.41 10.94 15.12
CA SER A 97 -0.35 11.86 15.55
C SER A 97 -0.76 13.35 15.53
N ALA A 98 -1.87 13.68 14.85
CA ALA A 98 -2.40 15.03 14.71
C ALA A 98 -3.94 15.07 14.70
N GLU A 99 -4.52 16.21 15.10
CA GLU A 99 -5.97 16.45 15.19
C GLU A 99 -6.71 16.30 13.85
N SER A 100 -6.02 16.59 12.74
CA SER A 100 -6.58 16.45 11.39
C SER A 100 -5.49 16.01 10.41
N VAL A 101 -5.90 15.40 9.30
CA VAL A 101 -5.02 15.08 8.17
C VAL A 101 -5.11 16.22 7.16
N PRO A 102 -4.05 17.01 6.92
CA PRO A 102 -4.05 18.03 5.89
C PRO A 102 -4.26 17.41 4.50
N VAL A 103 -5.07 18.07 3.65
CA VAL A 103 -5.31 17.61 2.27
C VAL A 103 -4.00 17.58 1.48
N ALA A 104 -3.16 18.59 1.67
CA ALA A 104 -1.79 18.65 1.19
C ALA A 104 -0.97 19.59 2.09
N ALA A 105 0.21 19.16 2.55
CA ALA A 105 1.14 20.00 3.33
C ALA A 105 2.60 19.52 3.19
N PHE A 106 3.56 20.43 3.24
CA PHE A 106 4.99 20.07 3.35
C PHE A 106 5.36 19.73 4.79
N GLU A 107 6.22 18.73 4.98
CA GLU A 107 6.81 18.32 6.27
C GLU A 107 5.80 18.10 7.41
N GLN A 108 4.62 17.58 7.07
CA GLN A 108 3.55 17.25 8.01
C GLN A 108 3.02 15.82 7.78
N PRO A 109 3.80 14.78 8.12
CA PRO A 109 3.33 13.40 8.14
C PRO A 109 2.31 13.20 9.27
N VAL A 110 1.14 12.68 8.92
CA VAL A 110 0.13 12.23 9.90
C VAL A 110 0.07 10.71 9.92
N TYR A 111 0.52 10.14 11.03
CA TYR A 111 0.42 8.71 11.31
C TYR A 111 -0.88 8.44 12.05
N GLY A 112 -1.46 7.27 11.82
CA GLY A 112 -2.64 6.85 12.55
C GLY A 112 -3.16 5.47 12.17
N THR A 113 -4.22 5.07 12.82
CA THR A 113 -4.89 3.79 12.62
C THR A 113 -6.33 3.86 13.12
N SER A 114 -7.15 2.89 12.70
CA SER A 114 -8.58 2.83 13.04
C SER A 114 -8.99 1.38 13.26
N LYS A 115 -9.76 1.12 14.33
CA LYS A 115 -10.23 -0.22 14.69
C LYS A 115 -11.68 -0.17 15.15
N ALA A 116 -12.54 -0.89 14.45
CA ALA A 116 -13.92 -1.14 14.86
C ALA A 116 -13.99 -2.16 16.00
N PHE A 117 -14.93 -1.98 16.93
CA PHE A 117 -15.20 -2.90 18.03
C PHE A 117 -16.64 -2.73 18.54
N ALA A 118 -17.19 -3.80 19.12
CA ALA A 118 -18.50 -3.78 19.76
C ALA A 118 -18.40 -3.62 21.28
N ILE A 119 -19.35 -2.88 21.86
CA ILE A 119 -19.62 -2.88 23.30
C ILE A 119 -20.83 -3.77 23.55
N GLU A 120 -20.67 -4.74 24.45
CA GLU A 120 -21.74 -5.63 24.90
C GLU A 120 -22.18 -5.29 26.33
N ALA A 121 -23.49 -5.39 26.57
CA ALA A 121 -24.11 -5.13 27.87
C ALA A 121 -23.48 -5.98 28.99
N GLY A 122 -23.00 -5.31 30.06
CA GLY A 122 -22.40 -5.94 31.23
C GLY A 122 -20.99 -6.52 31.02
N LYS A 123 -20.42 -6.45 29.81
CA LYS A 123 -19.04 -6.91 29.53
C LYS A 123 -18.04 -5.76 29.58
N THR A 124 -16.75 -6.12 29.64
CA THR A 124 -15.64 -5.19 29.37
C THR A 124 -14.98 -5.59 28.06
N THR A 125 -14.90 -4.66 27.09
CA THR A 125 -14.18 -4.81 25.84
C THR A 125 -12.80 -4.14 25.97
N THR A 126 -11.76 -4.78 25.46
CA THR A 126 -10.40 -4.21 25.32
C THR A 126 -10.05 -4.12 23.83
N VAL A 127 -9.22 -3.14 23.46
CA VAL A 127 -8.83 -2.91 22.05
C VAL A 127 -7.49 -3.58 21.71
N GLY A 128 -6.64 -3.85 22.71
CA GLY A 128 -5.35 -4.51 22.57
C GLY A 128 -4.28 -3.59 21.95
N GLU A 129 -3.50 -4.14 21.03
CA GLU A 129 -2.44 -3.40 20.33
C GLU A 129 -2.94 -2.77 19.02
N LEU A 130 -2.40 -1.59 18.70
CA LEU A 130 -2.68 -0.79 17.53
C LEU A 130 -1.36 -0.26 16.95
N VAL A 131 -1.16 -0.47 15.65
CA VAL A 131 -0.03 0.07 14.89
C VAL A 131 -0.51 1.25 14.05
N CYS A 132 0.05 2.42 14.30
CA CYS A 132 -0.14 3.63 13.49
C CYS A 132 0.76 3.59 12.24
N THR A 133 0.18 3.85 11.08
CA THR A 133 0.89 3.93 9.79
C THR A 133 0.65 5.30 9.15
N LEU A 134 1.48 5.71 8.19
CA LEU A 134 1.31 6.99 7.48
C LEU A 134 -0.04 7.02 6.73
N LEU A 135 -0.93 7.96 7.08
CA LEU A 135 -2.27 8.11 6.49
C LEU A 135 -2.28 8.85 5.14
N GLN A 136 -1.11 9.27 4.66
CA GLN A 136 -0.93 10.12 3.48
C GLN A 136 -0.01 9.44 2.46
N CYS A 137 -0.02 9.93 1.22
CA CYS A 137 1.05 9.66 0.26
C CYS A 137 2.15 10.72 0.46
N LYS A 138 3.39 10.29 0.63
CA LYS A 138 4.59 11.14 0.59
C LYS A 138 5.01 11.33 -0.87
N VAL A 139 5.31 12.56 -1.26
CA VAL A 139 5.81 12.89 -2.60
C VAL A 139 7.01 13.81 -2.49
N THR A 140 8.08 13.48 -3.21
CA THR A 140 9.24 14.35 -3.42
C THR A 140 9.45 14.60 -4.91
N VAL A 141 10.09 15.72 -5.24
CA VAL A 141 10.46 16.06 -6.62
C VAL A 141 11.98 15.98 -6.76
N ALA A 142 12.45 15.39 -7.86
CA ALA A 142 13.85 15.25 -8.18
C ALA A 142 14.09 15.53 -9.68
N TYR A 143 15.30 15.95 -10.01
CA TYR A 143 15.71 16.23 -11.39
C TYR A 143 17.02 15.46 -11.67
N SER A 144 17.18 14.95 -12.88
CA SER A 144 18.45 14.39 -13.35
C SER A 144 19.47 15.50 -13.62
N ASP A 145 20.76 15.22 -13.41
CA ASP A 145 21.84 16.19 -13.68
C ASP A 145 21.83 16.70 -15.13
N GLU A 146 21.49 15.82 -16.07
CA GLU A 146 21.32 16.13 -17.50
C GLU A 146 20.17 17.12 -17.75
N PHE A 147 19.07 17.01 -17.00
CA PHE A 147 17.98 17.99 -17.04
C PHE A 147 18.41 19.31 -16.38
N LEU A 148 19.06 19.25 -15.21
CA LEU A 148 19.53 20.43 -14.49
C LEU A 148 20.52 21.26 -15.33
N ALA A 149 21.38 20.61 -16.13
CA ALA A 149 22.28 21.27 -17.07
C ALA A 149 21.56 22.05 -18.22
N THR A 150 20.28 21.78 -18.46
CA THR A 150 19.44 22.50 -19.45
C THR A 150 18.60 23.64 -18.83
N VAL A 151 18.66 23.82 -17.51
CA VAL A 151 17.94 24.89 -16.81
C VAL A 151 18.56 26.25 -17.16
N THR A 152 17.74 27.17 -17.64
CA THR A 152 18.16 28.52 -18.08
C THR A 152 17.42 29.65 -17.36
N GLY A 153 16.53 29.30 -16.44
CA GLY A 153 15.80 30.23 -15.59
C GLY A 153 14.88 29.47 -14.64
N ALA A 154 14.32 30.18 -13.66
CA ALA A 154 13.48 29.57 -12.64
C ALA A 154 12.21 28.89 -13.22
N GLY A 155 11.69 27.95 -12.46
CA GLY A 155 10.44 27.23 -12.71
C GLY A 155 9.83 26.70 -11.42
N SER A 156 8.72 25.97 -11.56
CA SER A 156 8.10 25.25 -10.46
C SER A 156 7.41 23.96 -10.94
N THR A 157 7.34 22.99 -10.04
CA THR A 157 6.55 21.77 -10.20
C THR A 157 5.39 21.82 -9.23
N LYS A 158 4.15 21.75 -9.72
CA LYS A 158 2.95 21.64 -8.90
C LYS A 158 2.48 20.19 -8.87
N VAL A 159 2.33 19.63 -7.68
CA VAL A 159 1.85 18.26 -7.46
C VAL A 159 0.49 18.32 -6.76
N SER A 160 -0.51 17.64 -7.32
CA SER A 160 -1.86 17.56 -6.74
C SER A 160 -2.38 16.12 -6.74
N VAL A 161 -2.57 15.53 -5.56
CA VAL A 161 -3.32 14.26 -5.40
C VAL A 161 -4.82 14.54 -5.30
N THR A 162 -5.20 15.57 -4.54
CA THR A 162 -6.59 16.06 -4.47
C THR A 162 -6.70 17.37 -5.27
N SER A 163 -7.66 17.41 -6.21
CA SER A 163 -7.89 18.57 -7.08
C SER A 163 -8.12 19.85 -6.26
N GLY A 164 -7.41 20.93 -6.61
CA GLY A 164 -7.49 22.23 -5.93
C GLY A 164 -6.52 22.41 -4.76
N TYR A 165 -5.75 21.39 -4.39
CA TYR A 165 -4.76 21.44 -3.29
C TYR A 165 -3.34 21.09 -3.78
N PRO A 166 -2.73 21.91 -4.66
CA PRO A 166 -1.36 21.70 -5.10
C PRO A 166 -0.34 22.03 -4.01
N LEU A 167 0.74 21.25 -3.93
CA LEU A 167 2.01 21.71 -3.38
C LEU A 167 2.91 22.14 -4.54
N GLU A 168 3.64 23.25 -4.37
CA GLU A 168 4.49 23.85 -5.39
C GLU A 168 5.95 23.82 -4.98
N TYR A 169 6.74 23.03 -5.68
CA TYR A 169 8.17 22.80 -5.49
C TYR A 169 8.93 23.77 -6.40
N ALA A 170 9.83 24.57 -5.84
CA ALA A 170 10.62 25.52 -6.62
C ALA A 170 11.76 24.85 -7.40
N LEU A 171 12.07 25.38 -8.59
CA LEU A 171 13.30 25.14 -9.34
C LEU A 171 13.95 26.50 -9.61
N ASN A 172 15.15 26.73 -9.11
CA ASN A 172 15.84 27.99 -9.23
C ASN A 172 16.65 28.08 -10.54
N ALA A 173 17.01 29.31 -10.93
CA ALA A 173 17.78 29.57 -12.15
C ALA A 173 19.24 29.08 -12.07
N ASP A 174 19.75 28.76 -10.87
CA ASP A 174 21.06 28.16 -10.62
C ASP A 174 21.01 26.62 -10.56
N ALA A 175 19.89 26.03 -10.98
CA ALA A 175 19.60 24.60 -10.95
C ALA A 175 19.49 23.97 -9.53
N SER A 176 19.50 24.76 -8.46
CA SER A 176 19.02 24.29 -7.14
C SER A 176 17.49 24.13 -7.15
N TYR A 177 16.96 23.22 -6.33
CA TYR A 177 15.53 22.93 -6.30
C TYR A 177 15.03 22.53 -4.90
N ASP A 178 13.72 22.63 -4.71
CA ASP A 178 13.04 22.26 -3.47
C ASP A 178 12.96 20.74 -3.33
N GLN A 179 13.51 20.24 -2.22
CA GLN A 179 13.59 18.82 -1.87
C GLN A 179 12.60 18.41 -0.76
N SER A 180 11.73 19.33 -0.31
CA SER A 180 10.79 19.09 0.78
C SER A 180 9.85 17.90 0.48
N ALA A 181 9.50 17.14 1.50
CA ALA A 181 8.51 16.08 1.43
C ALA A 181 7.09 16.67 1.50
N GLY A 182 6.33 16.52 0.42
CA GLY A 182 4.91 16.85 0.36
C GLY A 182 4.05 15.66 0.80
N TYR A 183 3.18 15.87 1.78
CA TYR A 183 2.27 14.84 2.30
C TYR A 183 0.84 15.15 1.88
N PHE A 184 0.20 14.20 1.20
CA PHE A 184 -1.12 14.36 0.60
C PHE A 184 -2.13 13.38 1.19
N ALA A 185 -3.30 13.86 1.60
CA ALA A 185 -4.42 13.00 1.93
C ALA A 185 -4.94 12.31 0.65
N VAL A 186 -5.11 11.00 0.71
CA VAL A 186 -5.48 10.18 -0.44
C VAL A 186 -7.00 10.04 -0.50
N SER A 187 -7.61 10.84 -1.37
CA SER A 187 -9.07 10.85 -1.62
C SER A 187 -9.48 10.10 -2.91
N GLY A 188 -8.50 9.70 -3.71
CA GLY A 188 -8.64 8.96 -4.97
C GLY A 188 -7.29 8.37 -5.38
N SER A 189 -7.22 7.72 -6.54
CA SER A 189 -6.06 6.92 -6.95
C SER A 189 -5.07 7.65 -7.89
N THR A 190 -5.22 8.96 -8.11
CA THR A 190 -4.44 9.71 -9.12
C THR A 190 -3.65 10.89 -8.56
N MET A 191 -2.54 11.22 -9.21
CA MET A 191 -1.73 12.42 -8.94
C MET A 191 -1.46 13.17 -10.25
N GLU A 192 -1.82 14.46 -10.29
CA GLU A 192 -1.41 15.38 -11.35
C GLU A 192 -0.08 16.04 -11.00
N VAL A 193 0.85 16.09 -11.95
CA VAL A 193 2.11 16.83 -11.89
C VAL A 193 2.12 17.85 -13.03
N VAL A 194 2.26 19.13 -12.70
CA VAL A 194 2.37 20.23 -13.66
C VAL A 194 3.70 20.96 -13.47
N PHE A 195 4.62 20.77 -14.40
CA PHE A 195 5.86 21.53 -14.46
C PHE A 195 5.69 22.80 -15.31
N SER A 196 6.36 23.89 -14.91
CA SER A 196 6.48 25.13 -15.70
C SER A 196 7.84 25.78 -15.42
N GLY A 197 8.67 26.00 -16.43
CA GLY A 197 10.02 26.55 -16.23
C GLY A 197 10.70 26.98 -17.52
N ASN A 198 11.95 27.47 -17.43
CA ASN A 198 12.74 27.89 -18.59
C ASN A 198 13.89 26.92 -18.86
N ILE A 199 13.75 26.12 -19.92
CA ILE A 199 14.68 25.06 -20.33
C ILE A 199 15.24 25.40 -21.71
N ASP A 200 16.56 25.34 -21.91
CA ASP A 200 17.26 25.71 -23.15
C ASP A 200 16.83 27.06 -23.75
N GLY A 201 16.62 28.06 -22.89
CA GLY A 201 16.18 29.41 -23.25
C GLY A 201 14.70 29.51 -23.66
N LYS A 202 13.90 28.47 -23.45
CA LYS A 202 12.47 28.41 -23.81
C LYS A 202 11.61 28.16 -22.58
N SER A 203 10.51 28.91 -22.47
CA SER A 203 9.47 28.61 -21.47
C SER A 203 8.71 27.35 -21.88
N VAL A 204 8.76 26.34 -21.02
CA VAL A 204 8.08 25.05 -21.19
C VAL A 204 7.02 24.86 -20.10
N LYS A 205 5.94 24.17 -20.44
CA LYS A 205 4.92 23.71 -19.50
C LYS A 205 4.49 22.31 -19.90
N GLN A 206 4.48 21.39 -18.93
CA GLN A 206 4.11 20.00 -19.15
C GLN A 206 3.23 19.51 -18.00
N THR A 207 2.18 18.77 -18.33
CA THR A 207 1.29 18.12 -17.36
C THR A 207 1.36 16.61 -17.59
N LYS A 208 1.51 15.83 -16.52
CA LYS A 208 1.40 14.37 -16.55
C LYS A 208 0.53 13.91 -15.37
N VAL A 209 -0.28 12.89 -15.59
CA VAL A 209 -1.13 12.28 -14.56
C VAL A 209 -0.66 10.85 -14.34
N PHE A 210 -0.57 10.46 -13.07
CA PHE A 210 -0.18 9.14 -12.63
C PHE A 210 -1.31 8.50 -11.82
N SER A 211 -1.33 7.17 -11.77
CA SER A 211 -2.37 6.38 -11.08
C SER A 211 -1.78 5.39 -10.08
N GLY A 212 -2.64 4.76 -9.28
CA GLY A 212 -2.25 3.81 -8.22
C GLY A 212 -1.78 4.47 -6.92
N ILE A 213 -2.02 5.77 -6.75
CA ILE A 213 -1.66 6.52 -5.54
C ILE A 213 -2.46 5.98 -4.36
N ALA A 214 -1.77 5.57 -3.30
CA ALA A 214 -2.34 5.10 -2.04
C ALA A 214 -1.69 5.78 -0.84
N ALA A 215 -2.34 5.71 0.33
CA ALA A 215 -1.70 6.06 1.60
C ALA A 215 -0.59 5.04 1.93
N LYS A 216 0.33 5.39 2.83
CA LYS A 216 1.54 4.60 3.13
C LYS A 216 2.35 4.25 1.86
N GLN A 217 2.53 5.25 1.00
CA GLN A 217 3.43 5.18 -0.17
C GLN A 217 4.33 6.41 -0.22
N TRP A 218 5.53 6.23 -0.74
CA TRP A 218 6.38 7.32 -1.21
C TRP A 218 6.52 7.24 -2.73
N ARG A 219 6.25 8.36 -3.41
CA ARG A 219 6.49 8.53 -4.85
C ARG A 219 7.56 9.61 -5.05
N GLN A 220 8.61 9.32 -5.81
CA GLN A 220 9.52 10.37 -6.28
C GLN A 220 9.16 10.73 -7.72
N VAL A 221 8.76 11.98 -7.93
CA VAL A 221 8.52 12.56 -9.25
C VAL A 221 9.86 13.01 -9.81
N ARG A 222 10.39 12.29 -10.80
CA ARG A 222 11.73 12.50 -11.37
C ARG A 222 11.66 13.06 -12.80
N PHE A 223 12.35 14.16 -13.04
CA PHE A 223 12.46 14.78 -14.36
C PHE A 223 13.74 14.29 -15.09
N VAL A 224 13.55 13.70 -16.27
CA VAL A 224 14.63 13.10 -17.06
C VAL A 224 14.68 13.68 -18.47
N LEU A 225 15.89 13.93 -18.99
CA LEU A 225 16.08 14.35 -20.38
C LEU A 225 15.99 13.13 -21.31
N LYS A 226 15.17 13.21 -22.36
CA LYS A 226 15.06 12.17 -23.41
C LYS A 226 15.34 12.79 -24.77
N LYS A 227 16.27 12.20 -25.53
CA LYS A 227 16.52 12.59 -26.92
C LYS A 227 15.54 11.84 -27.82
N ASN A 228 14.84 12.56 -28.70
CA ASN A 228 13.99 11.91 -29.69
C ASN A 228 14.83 11.39 -30.89
N GLU A 229 14.20 10.64 -31.79
CA GLU A 229 14.86 10.02 -32.97
C GLU A 229 15.53 11.02 -33.92
N GLN A 230 15.23 12.31 -33.78
CA GLN A 230 15.79 13.41 -34.59
C GLN A 230 16.96 14.11 -33.87
N GLY A 231 17.38 13.62 -32.69
CA GLY A 231 18.45 14.19 -31.88
C GLY A 231 18.05 15.43 -31.08
N ASN A 232 16.79 15.85 -31.11
CA ASN A 232 16.31 16.99 -30.32
C ASN A 232 16.10 16.57 -28.87
N ALA A 233 16.57 17.41 -27.94
CA ALA A 233 16.31 17.22 -26.52
C ALA A 233 14.82 17.49 -26.20
N THR A 234 14.20 16.53 -25.55
CA THR A 234 12.90 16.63 -24.88
C THR A 234 13.09 16.18 -23.43
N PHE A 235 12.06 16.28 -22.59
CA PHE A 235 12.12 15.70 -21.25
C PHE A 235 10.83 14.94 -20.93
N ASP A 236 10.93 14.01 -20.01
CA ASP A 236 9.82 13.22 -19.51
C ASP A 236 9.75 13.32 -17.98
N ILE A 237 8.56 13.08 -17.45
CA ILE A 237 8.28 13.04 -16.02
C ILE A 237 8.04 11.59 -15.66
N GLU A 238 8.94 11.00 -14.90
CA GLU A 238 8.84 9.62 -14.44
C GLU A 238 8.44 9.61 -12.96
N ILE A 239 7.75 8.56 -12.53
CA ILE A 239 7.66 8.25 -11.10
C ILE A 239 8.61 7.10 -10.85
N GLN A 240 9.45 7.26 -9.83
CA GLN A 240 10.08 6.13 -9.18
C GLN A 240 9.17 5.70 -8.02
N ASP A 241 8.70 4.45 -8.13
CA ASP A 241 7.91 3.79 -7.08
C ASP A 241 8.87 3.36 -5.98
N LEU A 242 9.11 4.28 -5.06
CA LEU A 242 9.86 4.05 -3.84
C LEU A 242 8.90 3.54 -2.76
N ILE A 243 8.49 2.28 -2.88
CA ILE A 243 8.29 1.50 -1.65
C ILE A 243 9.66 1.49 -0.96
N SER A 244 9.71 1.81 0.33
CA SER A 244 10.97 2.05 1.04
C SER A 244 11.84 0.78 1.11
N ASP A 245 12.70 0.61 0.11
CA ASP A 245 13.68 -0.48 -0.05
C ASP A 245 14.86 -0.03 -0.96
N ALA A 246 15.18 1.28 -0.95
CA ALA A 246 16.29 1.85 -1.72
C ALA A 246 17.28 2.59 -0.80
N PRO A 247 18.52 2.09 -0.62
CA PRO A 247 19.51 2.78 0.20
C PRO A 247 19.96 4.09 -0.46
N ILE A 248 19.86 5.20 0.28
CA ILE A 248 20.35 6.50 -0.20
C ILE A 248 21.88 6.48 -0.21
N ASN A 249 22.46 6.85 -1.36
CA ASN A 249 23.90 6.98 -1.53
C ASN A 249 24.45 8.02 -0.55
N ASN A 250 25.39 7.59 0.31
CA ASN A 250 25.89 8.39 1.41
C ASN A 250 27.06 9.30 0.96
N ASP A 251 26.76 10.59 0.76
CA ASP A 251 27.75 11.66 0.88
C ASP A 251 27.16 12.83 1.68
N LEU A 252 27.26 12.73 3.00
CA LEU A 252 27.37 13.89 3.88
C LEU A 252 28.19 13.51 5.11
N SER A 253 29.35 14.14 5.27
CA SER A 253 30.31 13.79 6.32
C SER A 253 29.83 14.15 7.73
N ALA A 254 29.19 13.21 8.40
CA ALA A 254 29.05 13.16 9.86
C ALA A 254 29.59 11.81 10.35
N ALA A 255 30.39 11.85 11.42
CA ALA A 255 30.95 10.63 12.01
C ALA A 255 29.89 9.96 12.88
N GLU A 256 29.26 8.90 12.35
CA GLU A 256 28.34 8.04 13.08
C GLU A 256 29.06 6.78 13.57
N ASP A 257 28.70 6.29 14.76
CA ASP A 257 29.24 5.06 15.30
C ASP A 257 28.72 3.84 14.51
N VAL A 258 29.63 2.96 14.09
CA VAL A 258 29.27 1.75 13.32
C VAL A 258 28.51 0.77 14.21
N ILE A 259 27.18 0.80 14.11
CA ILE A 259 26.31 -0.30 14.52
C ILE A 259 26.43 -1.38 13.44
N GLY A 260 26.75 -2.61 13.85
CA GLY A 260 27.21 -3.67 12.94
C GLY A 260 26.19 -4.13 11.91
N ASP A 261 26.70 -4.66 10.79
CA ASP A 261 25.93 -5.14 9.64
C ASP A 261 24.72 -6.01 10.02
N ASP A 262 23.58 -5.76 9.39
CA ASP A 262 22.41 -6.63 9.46
C ASP A 262 22.76 -8.03 8.91
N PRO A 263 22.69 -9.10 9.73
CA PRO A 263 23.04 -10.45 9.30
C PRO A 263 22.07 -11.05 8.26
N ASP A 264 20.86 -10.50 8.14
CA ASP A 264 19.79 -10.93 7.24
C ASP A 264 19.62 -10.03 6.00
N ALA A 265 20.38 -8.93 5.89
CA ALA A 265 20.45 -8.15 4.65
C ALA A 265 20.97 -9.02 3.49
N PRO A 266 20.39 -8.92 2.28
CA PRO A 266 20.78 -9.77 1.17
C PRO A 266 22.22 -9.49 0.73
N LYS A 267 23.10 -10.47 0.94
CA LYS A 267 24.57 -10.37 0.76
C LYS A 267 25.03 -10.32 -0.71
N GLY A 268 24.13 -9.92 -1.61
CA GLY A 268 24.23 -10.04 -3.06
C GLY A 268 23.22 -11.03 -3.64
N ASP A 269 23.32 -11.27 -4.95
CA ASP A 269 22.42 -12.16 -5.68
C ASP A 269 22.79 -13.65 -5.59
N GLY A 270 23.90 -13.98 -4.91
CA GLY A 270 24.37 -15.35 -4.66
C GLY A 270 24.79 -16.13 -5.90
N GLY A 271 24.91 -15.47 -7.06
CA GLY A 271 25.03 -16.17 -8.34
C GLY A 271 23.75 -16.93 -8.72
N ILE A 272 22.60 -16.58 -8.13
CA ILE A 272 21.31 -17.18 -8.46
C ILE A 272 20.97 -16.83 -9.91
N THR A 273 20.48 -17.82 -10.66
CA THR A 273 20.01 -17.63 -12.04
C THR A 273 18.77 -18.47 -12.29
N LEU A 274 17.94 -18.02 -13.22
CA LEU A 274 16.86 -18.78 -13.84
C LEU A 274 16.99 -18.52 -15.33
N VAL A 275 17.17 -19.57 -16.12
CA VAL A 275 17.42 -19.48 -17.57
C VAL A 275 16.62 -20.55 -18.31
N PRO A 276 16.26 -20.32 -19.60
CA PRO A 276 15.71 -21.36 -20.46
C PRO A 276 16.59 -22.61 -20.49
N ASP A 277 15.99 -23.79 -20.30
CA ASP A 277 16.71 -25.07 -20.36
C ASP A 277 16.54 -25.72 -21.74
N TYR A 278 17.37 -25.27 -22.69
CA TYR A 278 17.40 -25.83 -24.03
C TYR A 278 17.90 -27.29 -24.07
N GLU A 279 18.66 -27.76 -23.06
CA GLU A 279 19.11 -29.15 -22.98
C GLU A 279 17.95 -30.09 -22.58
N ALA A 280 17.05 -29.61 -21.71
CA ALA A 280 15.78 -30.26 -21.39
C ALA A 280 14.70 -30.10 -22.49
N GLY A 281 15.01 -29.39 -23.57
CA GLY A 281 14.15 -29.19 -24.73
C GLY A 281 13.20 -28.00 -24.63
N CYS A 282 13.58 -26.91 -23.96
CA CYS A 282 12.88 -25.61 -24.08
C CYS A 282 12.93 -25.09 -25.53
N ASP A 283 11.87 -24.42 -25.97
CA ASP A 283 11.81 -23.83 -27.31
C ASP A 283 12.87 -22.74 -27.48
N ALA A 284 13.65 -22.81 -28.56
CA ALA A 284 14.75 -21.88 -28.85
C ALA A 284 14.31 -20.41 -29.08
N GLU A 285 13.00 -20.18 -29.27
CA GLU A 285 12.41 -18.84 -29.37
C GLU A 285 12.30 -18.15 -28.00
N ILE A 286 12.28 -18.92 -26.90
CA ILE A 286 12.18 -18.44 -25.52
C ILE A 286 13.58 -18.00 -25.06
N ALA A 287 14.11 -16.94 -25.67
CA ALA A 287 15.41 -16.37 -25.34
C ALA A 287 15.35 -15.32 -24.20
N ASP A 288 14.16 -14.75 -23.96
CA ASP A 288 13.92 -13.71 -22.97
C ASP A 288 12.72 -14.11 -22.09
N LEU A 289 12.97 -14.26 -20.78
CA LEU A 289 11.93 -14.59 -19.82
C LEU A 289 10.91 -13.45 -19.65
N THR A 290 11.25 -12.23 -20.04
CA THR A 290 10.40 -11.03 -19.91
C THR A 290 9.50 -10.77 -21.12
N ASN A 291 9.54 -11.63 -22.15
CA ASN A 291 8.70 -11.50 -23.34
C ASN A 291 8.38 -12.85 -24.00
N ILE A 292 7.68 -13.73 -23.28
CA ILE A 292 7.22 -15.01 -23.83
C ILE A 292 5.85 -14.82 -24.46
N LEU A 293 5.76 -14.89 -25.79
CA LEU A 293 4.48 -14.85 -26.50
C LEU A 293 3.79 -16.22 -26.43
N ILE A 294 2.58 -16.25 -25.89
CA ILE A 294 1.76 -17.45 -25.73
C ILE A 294 0.69 -17.49 -26.83
N VAL A 295 0.82 -18.44 -27.76
CA VAL A 295 -0.20 -18.72 -28.78
C VAL A 295 -1.06 -19.94 -28.38
N PRO A 296 -2.27 -20.10 -28.93
CA PRO A 296 -3.11 -21.26 -28.65
C PRO A 296 -2.42 -22.58 -29.05
N VAL A 297 -2.57 -23.62 -28.23
CA VAL A 297 -1.96 -24.95 -28.45
C VAL A 297 -2.35 -25.57 -29.81
N GLU A 298 -3.55 -25.28 -30.31
CA GLU A 298 -4.01 -25.65 -31.65
C GLU A 298 -3.24 -24.97 -32.81
N THR A 299 -2.56 -23.86 -32.52
CA THR A 299 -1.65 -23.16 -33.44
C THR A 299 -0.21 -23.65 -33.29
N ARG A 300 0.26 -23.80 -32.05
CA ARG A 300 1.60 -24.32 -31.73
C ARG A 300 1.63 -24.89 -30.31
N ASP A 301 2.08 -26.14 -30.17
CA ASP A 301 2.50 -26.69 -28.88
C ASP A 301 3.87 -26.08 -28.52
N MET A 302 4.01 -25.56 -27.29
CA MET A 302 5.20 -24.81 -26.88
C MET A 302 5.86 -25.47 -25.66
N SER A 303 7.17 -25.67 -25.73
CA SER A 303 7.95 -26.28 -24.66
C SER A 303 8.59 -25.20 -23.79
N ILE A 304 7.97 -24.91 -22.64
CA ILE A 304 8.41 -23.84 -21.73
C ILE A 304 9.14 -24.47 -20.53
N LYS A 305 10.47 -24.51 -20.60
CA LYS A 305 11.31 -25.10 -19.56
C LYS A 305 12.44 -24.18 -19.12
N PHE A 306 12.68 -24.14 -17.81
CA PHE A 306 13.74 -23.33 -17.21
C PHE A 306 14.53 -24.13 -16.19
N LYS A 307 15.79 -23.74 -15.97
CA LYS A 307 16.63 -24.25 -14.90
C LYS A 307 16.99 -23.12 -13.96
N ALA A 308 16.57 -23.23 -12.70
CA ALA A 308 17.08 -22.40 -11.63
C ALA A 308 18.41 -22.98 -11.14
N THR A 309 19.41 -22.13 -10.95
CA THR A 309 20.68 -22.47 -10.29
C THR A 309 20.85 -21.60 -9.06
N VAL A 310 21.09 -22.22 -7.90
CA VAL A 310 21.13 -21.58 -6.59
C VAL A 310 22.39 -22.08 -5.85
N PRO A 311 23.58 -21.47 -6.09
CA PRO A 311 24.84 -22.02 -5.59
C PRO A 311 24.91 -22.24 -4.08
N GLY A 312 24.23 -21.39 -3.28
CA GLY A 312 24.14 -21.53 -1.82
C GLY A 312 23.05 -22.47 -1.31
N GLY A 313 22.31 -23.15 -2.19
CA GLY A 313 21.16 -24.00 -1.84
C GLY A 313 19.93 -23.18 -1.42
N VAL A 314 18.72 -23.56 -1.85
CA VAL A 314 17.50 -22.81 -1.52
C VAL A 314 17.19 -22.82 -0.02
N LYS A 315 16.84 -21.66 0.53
CA LYS A 315 16.27 -21.44 1.88
C LYS A 315 14.80 -20.99 1.80
N LYS A 316 14.46 -20.15 0.82
CA LYS A 316 13.09 -19.69 0.54
C LYS A 316 12.87 -19.60 -0.96
N PHE A 317 11.70 -19.97 -1.44
CA PHE A 317 11.29 -19.79 -2.82
C PHE A 317 9.82 -19.36 -2.84
N THR A 318 9.55 -18.14 -3.32
CA THR A 318 8.19 -17.63 -3.50
C THR A 318 7.93 -17.18 -4.93
N VAL A 319 6.66 -17.23 -5.36
CA VAL A 319 6.19 -16.68 -6.64
C VAL A 319 5.13 -15.64 -6.38
N ASN A 320 5.33 -14.42 -6.88
CA ASN A 320 4.27 -13.41 -6.95
C ASN A 320 3.62 -13.47 -8.34
N ILE A 321 2.28 -13.49 -8.39
CA ILE A 321 1.52 -13.59 -9.65
C ILE A 321 0.74 -12.30 -9.87
N THR A 322 0.95 -11.67 -11.03
CA THR A 322 0.19 -10.48 -11.47
C THR A 322 -0.27 -10.64 -12.92
N SER A 323 -1.30 -9.89 -13.31
CA SER A 323 -1.82 -9.91 -14.68
C SER A 323 -2.54 -8.61 -15.04
N THR A 324 -2.54 -8.25 -16.32
CA THR A 324 -3.39 -7.19 -16.86
C THR A 324 -4.84 -7.64 -17.10
N ASN A 325 -5.13 -8.94 -16.97
CA ASN A 325 -6.47 -9.50 -17.14
C ASN A 325 -7.21 -9.58 -15.79
N ASN A 326 -8.21 -8.71 -15.60
CA ASN A 326 -8.98 -8.64 -14.36
C ASN A 326 -9.68 -9.96 -13.97
N ALA A 327 -10.08 -10.80 -14.94
CA ALA A 327 -10.71 -12.08 -14.62
C ALA A 327 -9.69 -13.09 -14.07
N PHE A 328 -8.46 -13.08 -14.58
CA PHE A 328 -7.36 -13.89 -14.03
C PHE A 328 -6.92 -13.37 -12.66
N VAL A 329 -6.78 -12.05 -12.48
CA VAL A 329 -6.47 -11.44 -11.17
C VAL A 329 -7.50 -11.86 -10.11
N ASN A 330 -8.79 -11.82 -10.43
CA ASN A 330 -9.84 -12.26 -9.51
C ASN A 330 -9.78 -13.77 -9.21
N ALA A 331 -9.40 -14.62 -10.18
CA ALA A 331 -9.25 -16.06 -9.98
C ALA A 331 -8.05 -16.38 -9.07
N ILE A 332 -6.91 -15.72 -9.28
CA ILE A 332 -5.70 -15.84 -8.44
C ILE A 332 -5.98 -15.34 -7.01
N ALA A 333 -6.67 -14.21 -6.86
CA ALA A 333 -7.05 -13.68 -5.54
C ALA A 333 -8.04 -14.60 -4.80
N ALA A 334 -8.97 -15.25 -5.51
CA ALA A 334 -9.91 -16.20 -4.91
C ALA A 334 -9.25 -17.52 -4.47
N ALA A 335 -8.07 -17.84 -4.99
CA ALA A 335 -7.27 -19.01 -4.63
C ALA A 335 -6.09 -18.68 -3.67
N ASP A 336 -6.09 -17.48 -3.08
CA ASP A 336 -4.97 -16.88 -2.30
C ASP A 336 -3.58 -17.04 -2.95
N ALA A 337 -3.56 -17.12 -4.29
CA ALA A 337 -2.39 -17.50 -5.07
C ALA A 337 -1.53 -16.30 -5.52
N THR A 338 -1.80 -15.12 -4.96
CA THR A 338 -1.08 -13.87 -5.32
C THR A 338 0.38 -13.92 -4.88
N ASN A 339 0.67 -14.57 -3.76
CA ASN A 339 2.02 -14.76 -3.21
C ASN A 339 2.17 -16.21 -2.71
N LEU A 340 2.71 -17.08 -3.56
CA LEU A 340 2.91 -18.49 -3.25
C LEU A 340 4.25 -18.70 -2.55
N ASP A 341 4.28 -19.46 -1.45
CA ASP A 341 5.49 -20.13 -0.98
C ASP A 341 5.55 -21.50 -1.65
N LEU A 342 6.58 -21.75 -2.46
CA LEU A 342 6.75 -23.03 -3.16
C LEU A 342 7.25 -24.11 -2.20
N ILE A 343 7.96 -23.78 -1.14
CA ILE A 343 8.52 -24.76 -0.21
C ILE A 343 7.45 -25.26 0.76
N ASN A 344 6.63 -24.34 1.27
CA ASN A 344 5.59 -24.61 2.25
C ASN A 344 4.22 -24.09 1.76
N PRO A 345 3.65 -24.66 0.69
CA PRO A 345 2.32 -24.29 0.21
C PRO A 345 1.24 -24.63 1.25
N THR A 346 0.21 -23.79 1.32
CA THR A 346 -0.99 -24.00 2.15
C THR A 346 -1.99 -24.92 1.44
N GLU A 347 -2.96 -25.47 2.19
CA GLU A 347 -4.05 -26.27 1.60
C GLU A 347 -4.92 -25.43 0.64
N ASP A 348 -5.18 -24.16 0.97
CA ASP A 348 -5.96 -23.25 0.12
C ASP A 348 -5.26 -22.98 -1.23
N ASN A 349 -3.93 -22.86 -1.21
CA ASN A 349 -3.12 -22.60 -2.40
C ASN A 349 -2.87 -23.88 -3.21
N ALA A 350 -3.22 -25.08 -2.70
CA ALA A 350 -2.96 -26.36 -3.38
C ALA A 350 -3.56 -26.42 -4.80
N ILE A 351 -4.68 -25.72 -5.03
CA ILE A 351 -5.36 -25.70 -6.32
C ILE A 351 -4.51 -25.06 -7.44
N ILE A 352 -3.67 -24.05 -7.14
CA ILE A 352 -2.87 -23.39 -8.19
C ILE A 352 -1.85 -24.36 -8.81
N PHE A 353 -1.30 -25.30 -8.04
CA PHE A 353 -0.32 -26.28 -8.52
C PHE A 353 -0.93 -27.33 -9.46
N THR A 354 -2.27 -27.45 -9.48
CA THR A 354 -2.99 -28.28 -10.47
C THR A 354 -3.21 -27.56 -11.80
N VAL A 355 -3.00 -26.24 -11.83
CA VAL A 355 -3.29 -25.33 -12.95
C VAL A 355 -1.99 -24.77 -13.56
N VAL A 356 -1.05 -24.36 -12.71
CA VAL A 356 0.31 -23.95 -13.07
C VAL A 356 1.28 -24.89 -12.36
N PRO A 357 2.02 -25.76 -13.07
CA PRO A 357 2.84 -26.83 -12.48
C PRO A 357 4.17 -26.28 -11.92
N PHE A 358 4.13 -25.36 -10.97
CA PHE A 358 5.34 -24.95 -10.25
C PHE A 358 5.91 -26.15 -9.46
N PRO A 359 7.23 -26.36 -9.47
CA PRO A 359 7.86 -27.25 -8.51
C PRO A 359 7.60 -26.71 -7.10
N HIS A 360 7.22 -27.58 -6.17
CA HIS A 360 6.81 -27.21 -4.82
C HIS A 360 7.12 -28.34 -3.83
N GLY A 361 6.99 -28.05 -2.54
CA GLY A 361 7.24 -28.96 -1.44
C GLY A 361 8.61 -28.80 -0.79
N SER A 362 8.78 -29.50 0.33
CA SER A 362 9.97 -29.45 1.18
C SER A 362 11.25 -29.94 0.49
N GLU A 363 11.14 -30.72 -0.58
CA GLU A 363 12.25 -31.23 -1.41
C GLU A 363 13.07 -30.12 -2.09
N LEU A 364 12.54 -28.90 -2.19
CA LEU A 364 13.27 -27.75 -2.72
C LEU A 364 14.33 -27.23 -1.74
N LEU A 365 14.20 -27.49 -0.43
CA LEU A 365 15.15 -26.99 0.57
C LEU A 365 16.56 -27.54 0.35
N GLY A 366 17.52 -26.63 0.25
CA GLY A 366 18.93 -26.93 0.01
C GLY A 366 19.28 -27.34 -1.42
N GLN A 367 18.31 -27.41 -2.34
CA GLN A 367 18.61 -27.70 -3.75
C GLN A 367 19.45 -26.59 -4.36
N THR A 368 20.48 -26.98 -5.12
CA THR A 368 21.35 -26.06 -5.87
C THR A 368 20.99 -25.95 -7.34
N SER A 369 20.13 -26.83 -7.84
CA SER A 369 19.49 -26.74 -9.15
C SER A 369 18.05 -27.23 -9.05
N ILE A 370 17.11 -26.51 -9.67
CA ILE A 370 15.69 -26.86 -9.72
C ILE A 370 15.22 -26.70 -11.16
N ASP A 371 14.64 -27.76 -11.72
CA ASP A 371 14.03 -27.74 -13.04
C ASP A 371 12.57 -27.22 -12.96
N PHE A 372 12.19 -26.38 -13.91
CA PHE A 372 10.85 -25.82 -14.06
C PHE A 372 10.29 -26.20 -15.43
N GLU A 373 9.10 -26.78 -15.47
CA GLU A 373 8.38 -27.09 -16.71
C GLU A 373 7.02 -26.40 -16.66
N LEU A 374 6.93 -25.19 -17.23
CA LEU A 374 5.70 -24.39 -17.26
C LEU A 374 4.91 -24.59 -18.56
N SER A 375 5.20 -25.63 -19.35
CA SER A 375 4.48 -25.90 -20.61
C SER A 375 2.96 -25.97 -20.38
N ALA A 376 2.47 -26.72 -19.38
CA ALA A 376 1.04 -26.80 -19.08
C ALA A 376 0.43 -25.51 -18.49
N ALA A 377 1.24 -24.53 -18.08
CA ALA A 377 0.72 -23.23 -17.62
C ALA A 377 0.04 -22.45 -18.75
N GLN A 378 0.33 -22.77 -20.02
CA GLN A 378 -0.33 -22.19 -21.20
C GLN A 378 -1.84 -22.40 -21.13
N ASP A 379 -2.31 -23.62 -20.87
CA ASP A 379 -3.73 -23.96 -20.81
C ASP A 379 -4.47 -23.17 -19.72
N ALA A 380 -3.77 -22.80 -18.64
CA ALA A 380 -4.31 -21.98 -17.56
C ALA A 380 -4.53 -20.51 -17.96
N ILE A 381 -3.60 -19.93 -18.74
CA ILE A 381 -3.60 -18.49 -19.05
C ILE A 381 -4.19 -18.17 -20.43
N ILE A 382 -4.26 -19.12 -21.37
CA ILE A 382 -4.71 -18.91 -22.74
C ILE A 382 -6.16 -18.40 -22.82
N ALA A 383 -7.00 -18.73 -21.84
CA ALA A 383 -8.37 -18.22 -21.72
C ALA A 383 -8.46 -16.76 -21.25
N TYR A 384 -7.32 -16.14 -20.91
CA TYR A 384 -7.22 -14.81 -20.30
C TYR A 384 -6.27 -13.90 -21.11
N PRO A 385 -6.71 -13.28 -22.20
CA PRO A 385 -5.89 -12.35 -22.98
C PRO A 385 -5.31 -11.22 -22.12
N GLY A 386 -4.03 -10.92 -22.30
CA GLY A 386 -3.26 -9.97 -21.49
C GLY A 386 -1.84 -10.42 -21.18
N VAL A 387 -1.14 -9.60 -20.41
CA VAL A 387 0.21 -9.89 -19.92
C VAL A 387 0.11 -10.46 -18.52
N HIS A 388 0.69 -11.64 -18.29
CA HIS A 388 0.76 -12.35 -17.01
C HIS A 388 2.22 -12.41 -16.56
N THR A 389 2.51 -12.03 -15.32
CA THR A 389 3.87 -12.01 -14.78
C THR A 389 3.97 -12.87 -13.54
N PHE A 390 4.87 -13.85 -13.59
CA PHE A 390 5.24 -14.74 -12.49
C PHE A 390 6.63 -14.32 -11.98
N THR A 391 6.67 -13.54 -10.91
CA THR A 391 7.92 -13.04 -10.32
C THR A 391 8.49 -14.09 -9.36
N MET A 392 9.55 -14.77 -9.79
CA MET A 392 10.24 -15.81 -9.04
C MET A 392 11.24 -15.17 -8.06
N LYS A 393 11.03 -15.33 -6.75
CA LYS A 393 11.95 -14.84 -5.71
C LYS A 393 12.59 -16.02 -4.98
N ILE A 394 13.91 -16.13 -5.08
CA ILE A 394 14.70 -17.18 -4.43
C ILE A 394 15.65 -16.53 -3.41
N THR A 395 15.73 -17.11 -2.21
CA THR A 395 16.73 -16.81 -1.18
C THR A 395 17.53 -18.07 -0.88
N ASP A 396 18.86 -17.97 -0.81
CA ASP A 396 19.76 -19.09 -0.50
C ASP A 396 20.04 -19.24 1.02
N GLN A 397 20.76 -20.29 1.41
CA GLN A 397 21.10 -20.52 2.84
C GLN A 397 22.07 -19.48 3.41
N ASN A 398 22.83 -18.76 2.58
CA ASN A 398 23.76 -17.72 3.00
C ASN A 398 23.07 -16.37 3.27
N GLY A 399 21.84 -16.20 2.79
CA GLY A 399 21.05 -14.97 2.85
C GLY A 399 21.04 -14.18 1.53
N CYS A 400 21.73 -14.63 0.48
CA CYS A 400 21.68 -14.01 -0.84
C CYS A 400 20.29 -14.22 -1.45
N SER A 401 19.78 -13.24 -2.20
CA SER A 401 18.43 -13.31 -2.80
C SER A 401 18.38 -12.71 -4.20
N LYS A 402 17.48 -13.22 -5.04
CA LYS A 402 17.25 -12.69 -6.39
C LYS A 402 15.79 -12.81 -6.80
N GLU A 403 15.30 -11.80 -7.51
CA GLU A 403 13.99 -11.78 -8.15
C GLU A 403 14.15 -11.83 -9.67
N ILE A 404 13.35 -12.69 -10.32
CA ILE A 404 13.41 -12.93 -11.77
C ILE A 404 11.97 -13.01 -12.30
N PRO A 405 11.49 -12.02 -13.08
CA PRO A 405 10.17 -12.06 -13.68
C PRO A 405 10.13 -13.00 -14.89
N VAL A 406 9.12 -13.87 -14.93
CA VAL A 406 8.72 -14.62 -16.12
C VAL A 406 7.41 -14.03 -16.63
N VAL A 407 7.44 -13.38 -17.79
CA VAL A 407 6.33 -12.62 -18.37
C VAL A 407 5.81 -13.37 -19.59
N MET A 408 4.52 -13.71 -19.55
CA MET A 408 3.80 -14.45 -20.58
C MET A 408 2.67 -13.59 -21.14
N THR A 409 2.71 -13.30 -22.44
CA THR A 409 1.72 -12.48 -23.14
C THR A 409 0.77 -13.37 -23.92
N VAL A 410 -0.53 -13.29 -23.65
CA VAL A 410 -1.60 -13.94 -24.44
C VAL A 410 -2.30 -12.83 -25.24
N GLU A 411 -2.36 -12.97 -26.57
CA GLU A 411 -3.05 -12.01 -27.47
C GLU A 411 -4.57 -12.23 -27.58
#